data_AF-A0A7X0D3S1-F1
#
_entry.id   AF-A0A7X0D3S1-F1
#
_cell.length_a   1.000
_cell.length_b   1.000
_cell.length_c   1.000
_cell.angle_alpha   90.00
_cell.angle_beta   90.00
_cell.angle_gamma   90.00
#
_symmetry.space_group_name_H-M   'P 1'
#
loop_
_entity.id
_entity.type
_entity.pdbx_description
1 polymer ?
#
loop_
_entity_poly.entity_id
_entity_poly.type
_entity_poly.pdbx_seq_one_letter_code
_entity_poly.pdbx_strand_id
1 'polypeptide(L)'
;MLLGMARGRHPKINTQALDDAISDYHAHSIHRYEAAPFVQRVRELSSNLSVYDAHYVALAEWLDAPLLTSDSRIQRANTTRCEIDVVS
;
A
#
# COMPACT_ATOMS: atom_id res chain seq x y z
N MET A 1 3.85 -11.81 -0.72
CA MET A 1 4.03 -11.69 -2.19
C MET A 1 3.50 -12.96 -2.85
N LEU A 2 2.53 -12.86 -3.77
CA LEU A 2 1.87 -14.00 -4.46
C LEU A 2 2.87 -15.00 -5.06
N LEU A 3 3.90 -14.48 -5.74
CA LEU A 3 4.97 -15.27 -6.35
C LEU A 3 5.76 -16.13 -5.35
N GLY A 4 5.91 -15.68 -4.10
CA GLY A 4 6.58 -16.45 -3.05
C GLY A 4 5.71 -17.59 -2.52
N MET A 5 4.38 -17.46 -2.60
CA MET A 5 3.43 -18.46 -2.12
C MET A 5 3.29 -19.66 -3.07
N ALA A 6 3.59 -19.48 -4.35
CA ALA A 6 3.64 -20.54 -5.36
C ALA A 6 5.01 -21.24 -5.46
N ARG A 7 6.00 -20.83 -4.65
CA ARG A 7 7.37 -21.36 -4.68
C ARG A 7 7.63 -22.33 -3.53
N GLY A 8 8.59 -23.25 -3.74
CA GLY A 8 9.11 -24.17 -2.72
C GLY A 8 8.57 -25.59 -2.82
N ARG A 9 9.03 -26.48 -1.93
CA ARG A 9 8.69 -27.91 -1.91
C ARG A 9 7.22 -28.18 -1.54
N HIS A 10 6.61 -27.26 -0.80
CA HIS A 10 5.20 -27.28 -0.41
C HIS A 10 4.60 -25.88 -0.64
N PRO A 11 4.16 -25.57 -1.87
CA PRO A 11 3.62 -24.26 -2.18
C PRO A 11 2.26 -24.07 -1.48
N LYS A 12 2.00 -22.84 -1.02
CA LYS A 12 0.75 -22.45 -0.35
C LYS A 12 -0.41 -22.26 -1.34
N ILE A 13 -0.09 -21.93 -2.59
CA ILE A 13 -1.05 -21.81 -3.69
C ILE A 13 -0.52 -22.59 -4.90
N ASN A 14 -1.41 -23.17 -5.69
CA ASN A 14 -1.03 -23.82 -6.94
C ASN A 14 -0.90 -22.77 -8.08
N THR A 15 -0.40 -23.19 -9.24
CA THR A 15 -0.17 -22.30 -10.39
C THR A 15 -1.47 -21.66 -10.89
N GLN A 16 -2.57 -22.42 -10.95
CA GLN A 16 -3.86 -21.89 -11.39
C GLN A 16 -4.34 -20.75 -10.48
N ALA A 17 -4.29 -20.94 -9.16
CA ALA A 17 -4.65 -19.90 -8.20
C ALA A 17 -3.70 -18.68 -8.25
N LEU A 18 -2.44 -18.87 -8.63
CA LEU A 18 -1.52 -17.76 -8.88
C LEU A 18 -1.93 -16.97 -10.13
N ASP A 19 -2.23 -17.67 -11.23
CA ASP A 19 -2.63 -17.06 -12.49
C ASP A 19 -3.96 -16.31 -12.35
N ASP A 20 -4.93 -16.90 -11.65
CA ASP A 20 -6.21 -16.28 -11.32
C ASP A 20 -5.99 -15.01 -10.49
N ALA A 21 -5.16 -15.06 -9.45
CA ALA A 21 -4.87 -13.90 -8.61
C ALA A 21 -4.16 -12.76 -9.37
N ILE A 22 -3.28 -13.10 -10.33
CA ILE A 22 -2.64 -12.11 -11.21
C ILE A 22 -3.67 -11.50 -12.16
N SER A 23 -4.52 -12.33 -12.77
CA SER A 23 -5.61 -11.88 -13.64
C SER A 23 -6.56 -10.94 -12.92
N ASP A 24 -7.00 -11.32 -11.72
CA ASP A 24 -7.87 -10.49 -10.87
C ASP A 24 -7.20 -9.16 -10.56
N TYR A 25 -5.93 -9.15 -10.15
CA TYR A 25 -5.19 -7.91 -9.89
C TYR A 25 -5.16 -6.97 -11.11
N HIS A 26 -4.99 -7.52 -12.31
CA HIS A 26 -5.01 -6.74 -13.56
C HIS A 26 -6.41 -6.26 -13.97
N ALA A 27 -7.47 -6.94 -13.56
CA ALA A 27 -8.85 -6.54 -13.83
C ALA A 27 -9.28 -5.32 -13.00
N HIS A 28 -8.59 -5.01 -11.90
CA HIS A 28 -8.90 -3.84 -11.08
C HIS A 28 -8.40 -2.55 -11.74
N SER A 29 -9.25 -1.53 -11.79
CA SER A 29 -8.90 -0.19 -12.27
C SER A 29 -8.00 0.53 -11.26
N ILE A 30 -6.68 0.44 -11.44
CA ILE A 30 -5.69 1.12 -10.59
C ILE A 30 -5.24 2.40 -11.29
N HIS A 31 -5.56 3.55 -10.68
CA HIS A 31 -4.99 4.83 -11.06
C HIS A 31 -3.63 5.02 -10.38
N ARG A 32 -2.57 5.13 -11.17
CA ARG A 32 -1.22 5.36 -10.67
C ARG A 32 -0.93 6.85 -10.65
N TYR A 33 -0.39 7.33 -9.54
CA TYR A 33 0.07 8.70 -9.37
C TYR A 33 1.59 8.71 -9.35
N GLU A 34 2.18 9.71 -9.99
CA GLU A 34 3.62 9.95 -9.93
C GLU A 34 4.05 10.26 -8.49
N ALA A 35 5.21 9.74 -8.08
CA ALA A 35 5.72 9.93 -6.73
C ALA A 35 6.35 11.33 -6.51
N ALA A 36 6.95 11.89 -7.57
CA ALA A 36 7.72 13.13 -7.51
C ALA A 36 6.99 14.34 -6.88
N PRO A 37 5.68 14.58 -7.14
CA PRO A 37 4.94 15.68 -6.53
C PRO A 37 4.90 15.65 -4.99
N PHE A 38 5.08 14.49 -4.37
CA PHE A 38 4.88 14.29 -2.93
C PHE A 38 6.17 14.37 -2.10
N VAL A 39 7.33 14.54 -2.74
CA VAL A 39 8.66 14.43 -2.09
C VAL A 39 8.80 15.33 -0.85
N GLN A 40 8.27 16.56 -0.89
CA GLN A 40 8.33 17.46 0.27
C GLN A 40 7.50 16.94 1.45
N ARG A 41 6.26 16.52 1.19
CA ARG A 41 5.38 15.99 2.25
C ARG A 41 5.89 14.65 2.79
N VAL A 42 6.41 13.80 1.91
CA VAL A 42 7.08 12.54 2.28
C VAL A 42 8.27 12.80 3.21
N ARG A 43 9.07 13.82 2.92
CA ARG A 43 10.19 14.21 3.79
C ARG A 43 9.74 14.58 5.19
N GLU A 44 8.64 15.34 5.34
CA GLU A 44 8.09 15.68 6.66
C GLU A 44 7.64 14.43 7.43
N LEU A 45 6.93 13.52 6.75
CA LEU A 45 6.40 12.28 7.31
C LEU A 45 7.48 11.23 7.65
N SER A 46 8.62 11.27 6.95
CA SER A 46 9.71 10.30 7.10
C SER A 46 10.38 10.28 8.49
N SER A 47 10.07 11.25 9.34
CA SER A 47 10.45 11.26 10.75
C SER A 47 9.74 10.17 11.59
N ASN A 48 8.57 9.72 11.15
CA ASN A 48 7.72 8.76 11.87
C ASN A 48 7.29 7.56 11.02
N LEU A 49 7.41 7.66 9.70
CA LEU A 49 6.98 6.64 8.73
C LEU A 49 8.13 6.21 7.83
N SER A 50 8.05 4.98 7.30
CA SER A 50 8.93 4.59 6.21
C SER A 50 8.65 5.46 4.98
N VAL A 51 9.64 5.62 4.08
CA VAL A 51 9.44 6.40 2.85
C VAL A 51 8.27 5.86 2.00
N TYR A 52 8.04 4.55 2.05
CA TYR A 52 6.90 3.91 1.37
C TYR A 52 5.56 4.30 2.02
N ASP A 53 5.44 4.15 3.34
CA ASP A 53 4.21 4.50 4.07
C ASP A 53 3.91 6.00 3.95
N ALA A 54 4.95 6.84 4.00
CA ALA A 54 4.85 8.27 3.82
C ALA A 54 4.31 8.66 2.43
N HIS A 55 4.63 7.91 1.37
CA HIS A 55 4.06 8.16 0.04
C HIS A 55 2.56 7.87 0.00
N TYR A 56 2.13 6.74 0.59
CA TYR A 56 0.70 6.40 0.63
C TYR A 56 -0.10 7.42 1.43
N VAL A 57 0.44 7.88 2.57
CA VAL A 57 -0.17 8.95 3.36
C VAL A 57 -0.21 10.27 2.56
N ALA A 58 0.90 10.69 1.97
CA ALA A 58 0.95 11.95 1.21
C ALA A 58 -0.01 11.96 0.01
N LEU A 59 -0.16 10.82 -0.68
CA LEU A 59 -1.13 10.66 -1.76
C LEU A 59 -2.57 10.74 -1.23
N ALA A 60 -2.89 10.05 -0.14
CA ALA A 60 -4.23 10.10 0.46
C ALA A 60 -4.60 11.50 0.93
N GLU A 61 -3.67 12.23 1.56
CA GLU A 61 -3.84 13.64 1.92
C GLU A 61 -4.10 14.53 0.70
N TRP A 62 -3.40 14.30 -0.42
CA TRP A 62 -3.59 15.07 -1.65
C TRP A 62 -4.92 14.79 -2.35
N LEU A 63 -5.41 13.55 -2.26
CA LEU A 63 -6.71 13.12 -2.80
C LEU A 63 -7.90 13.51 -1.91
N ASP A 64 -7.65 14.05 -0.71
CA ASP A 64 -8.67 14.28 0.32
C ASP A 64 -9.51 13.02 0.61
N ALA A 65 -8.80 11.89 0.79
CA ALA A 65 -9.40 10.57 0.95
C ALA A 65 -8.79 9.81 2.14
N PRO A 66 -9.54 8.86 2.77
CA PRO A 66 -8.99 7.99 3.79
C PRO A 66 -7.92 7.05 3.19
N LEU A 67 -6.89 6.75 3.98
CA LEU A 67 -5.92 5.71 3.65
C LEU A 67 -6.37 4.38 4.26
N LEU A 68 -6.87 3.48 3.41
CA LEU A 68 -7.13 2.10 3.77
C LEU A 68 -5.81 1.30 3.78
N THR A 69 -5.48 0.66 4.90
CA THR A 69 -4.23 -0.09 5.07
C THR A 69 -4.37 -1.29 5.99
N SER A 70 -3.58 -2.34 5.78
CA SER A 70 -3.44 -3.45 6.73
C SER A 70 -2.40 -3.16 7.83
N ASP A 71 -1.69 -2.03 7.72
CA ASP A 71 -0.58 -1.69 8.60
C ASP A 71 -1.01 -0.72 9.71
N SER A 72 -1.35 -1.28 10.87
CA SER A 72 -1.75 -0.51 12.06
C SER A 72 -0.65 0.39 12.64
N ARG A 73 0.60 0.29 12.17
CA ARG A 73 1.66 1.22 12.58
C ARG A 73 1.42 2.63 12.03
N ILE A 74 0.83 2.75 10.83
CA ILE A 74 0.63 4.06 10.19
C ILE A 74 -0.32 4.93 11.02
N GLN A 75 -1.40 4.35 11.54
CA GLN A 75 -2.35 5.04 12.41
C GLN A 75 -1.70 5.64 13.66
N ARG A 76 -0.62 5.03 14.17
CA ARG A 76 0.07 5.49 15.38
C ARG A 76 1.05 6.64 15.13
N ALA A 77 1.32 7.00 13.89
CA ALA A 77 2.28 8.04 13.56
C ALA A 77 1.80 9.45 13.92
N ASN A 78 0.51 9.66 14.18
CA ASN A 78 -0.12 10.91 14.64
C ASN A 78 0.33 12.19 13.88
N THR A 79 0.79 12.03 12.64
CA THR A 79 1.37 13.08 11.78
C THR A 79 0.63 13.20 10.44
N THR A 80 -0.38 12.36 10.25
CA THR A 80 -1.22 12.28 9.06
C THR A 80 -2.32 13.34 9.13
N ARG A 81 -2.70 13.86 7.96
CA ARG A 81 -3.82 14.82 7.82
C ARG A 81 -5.07 14.16 7.22
N CYS A 82 -4.97 12.90 6.81
CA CYS A 82 -6.09 12.08 6.38
C CYS A 82 -6.48 11.05 7.45
N GLU A 83 -7.71 10.54 7.33
CA GLU A 83 -8.20 9.39 8.09
C GLU A 83 -7.42 8.12 7.71
N ILE A 84 -7.14 7.28 8.70
CA ILE A 84 -6.43 6.01 8.51
C ILE A 84 -7.38 4.86 8.88
N ASP A 85 -7.81 4.12 7.88
CA ASP A 85 -8.69 2.95 8.04
C ASP A 85 -7.86 1.68 8.04
N VAL A 86 -7.83 0.98 9.18
CA VAL A 86 -7.08 -0.27 9.31
C VAL A 86 -8.00 -1.46 9.09
N VAL A 87 -7.75 -2.24 8.04
CA VAL A 87 -8.44 -3.52 7.81
C VAL A 87 -7.78 -4.63 8.61
N SER A 88 -8.59 -5.37 9.37
CA SER A 88 -8.18 -6.48 10.24
C SER A 88 -8.44 -7.83 9.58
#